data_AF-A0AAI9EAK2-F1
#
_entry.id   AF-A0AAI9EAK2-F1
#
_cell.length_a   1.000
_cell.length_b   1.000
_cell.length_c   1.000
_cell.angle_alpha   90.00
_cell.angle_beta   90.00
_cell.angle_gamma   90.00
#
_symmetry.space_group_name_H-M   'P 1'
#
loop_
_entity.id
_entity.type
_entity.pdbx_description
1 polymer ?
#
loop_
_entity_poly.entity_id
_entity_poly.type
_entity_poly.pdbx_seq_one_letter_code
_entity_poly.pdbx_strand_id
1 'polypeptide(L)'
;MASRLTRHAPSVAALSALDSALASFRISQPSVGTIAKRHASHQAQGRANGAADGPGKRLGAKKTGGEYVVTGNIIYRQRGTLWFPGDNCFMGRDHTIHAGAPGYVTYYRDPARHPKRKFIGIVFEQNQTLPQSPHEIRRRRLGMLAYQVPKTQSQIAAADLTTDGSGTEVREEPNEFRGVKIIKGEKKDKQEIKLHLRPGGMYRQANWEIGRAAETSRRAQAVTPFKPGDRFAAWRKTRARKERAAERRAMGRGGKSRNKKK
;
A
#
# COMPACT_ATOMS: atom_id res chain seq x y z
N MET A 1 -107.25 4.09 3.11
CA MET A 1 -107.13 3.41 1.80
C MET A 1 -105.90 3.95 1.09
N ALA A 2 -104.82 3.19 1.02
CA ALA A 2 -103.61 3.59 0.29
C ALA A 2 -103.06 2.35 -0.42
N SER A 3 -103.17 2.36 -1.75
CA SER A 3 -102.82 1.25 -2.64
C SER A 3 -101.32 0.99 -2.63
N ARG A 4 -100.92 -0.27 -2.43
CA ARG A 4 -99.58 -0.75 -2.76
C ARG A 4 -99.36 -0.66 -4.26
N LEU A 5 -98.51 0.27 -4.70
CA LEU A 5 -97.92 0.24 -6.04
C LEU A 5 -96.86 -0.88 -6.07
N THR A 6 -97.19 -2.00 -6.71
CA THR A 6 -96.25 -3.09 -6.97
C THR A 6 -95.37 -2.70 -8.16
N ARG A 7 -94.09 -2.45 -7.91
CA ARG A 7 -93.08 -2.29 -8.96
C ARG A 7 -92.87 -3.65 -9.64
N HIS A 8 -93.37 -3.81 -10.85
CA HIS A 8 -93.13 -4.99 -11.67
C HIS A 8 -91.79 -4.83 -12.38
N ALA A 9 -90.93 -5.85 -12.32
CA ALA A 9 -89.71 -5.88 -13.10
C ALA A 9 -90.05 -5.90 -14.60
N PRO A 10 -89.33 -5.14 -15.45
CA PRO A 10 -89.57 -5.16 -16.88
C PRO A 10 -89.32 -6.57 -17.43
N SER A 11 -90.17 -7.03 -18.34
CA SER A 11 -90.01 -8.33 -18.98
C SER A 11 -88.72 -8.37 -19.81
N VAL A 12 -88.13 -9.56 -19.96
CA VAL A 12 -86.88 -9.77 -20.70
C VAL A 12 -86.98 -9.27 -22.15
N ALA A 13 -88.17 -9.33 -22.75
CA ALA A 13 -88.47 -8.78 -24.07
C ALA A 13 -88.40 -7.25 -24.13
N ALA A 14 -88.82 -6.55 -23.07
CA ALA A 14 -88.71 -5.10 -22.99
C ALA A 14 -87.25 -4.65 -22.86
N LEU A 15 -86.43 -5.42 -22.13
CA LEU A 15 -85.01 -5.17 -22.00
C LEU A 15 -84.25 -5.42 -23.31
N SER A 16 -84.59 -6.48 -24.06
CA SER A 16 -83.95 -6.77 -25.36
C SER A 16 -84.33 -5.77 -26.46
N ALA A 17 -85.58 -5.28 -26.45
CA ALA A 17 -86.03 -4.24 -27.36
C ALA A 17 -85.32 -2.90 -27.09
N LEU A 18 -85.11 -2.55 -25.82
CA LEU A 18 -84.33 -1.37 -25.43
C LEU A 18 -82.86 -1.47 -25.83
N ASP A 19 -82.21 -2.63 -25.65
CA ASP A 19 -80.82 -2.81 -26.06
C ASP A 19 -80.65 -2.76 -27.58
N SER A 20 -81.60 -3.34 -28.33
CA SER A 20 -81.62 -3.25 -29.80
C SER A 20 -81.86 -1.82 -30.29
N ALA A 21 -82.76 -1.07 -29.66
CA ALA A 21 -83.05 0.32 -29.99
C ALA A 21 -81.88 1.27 -29.66
N LEU A 22 -81.10 0.97 -28.62
CA LEU A 22 -79.93 1.75 -28.23
C LEU A 22 -78.64 1.30 -28.93
N ALA A 23 -78.61 0.12 -29.56
CA ALA A 23 -77.44 -0.39 -30.28
C ALA A 23 -77.00 0.53 -31.44
N SER A 24 -77.94 1.14 -32.16
CA SER A 24 -77.69 2.09 -33.25
C SER A 24 -77.25 3.48 -32.78
N PHE A 25 -77.43 3.80 -31.50
CA PHE A 25 -76.95 5.03 -30.86
C PHE A 25 -75.60 4.87 -30.15
N ARG A 26 -75.03 3.65 -30.12
CA ARG A 26 -73.68 3.45 -29.58
C ARG A 26 -72.67 4.02 -30.58
N ILE A 27 -72.11 5.18 -30.24
CA ILE A 27 -70.96 5.75 -30.93
C ILE A 27 -69.86 4.69 -30.90
N SER A 28 -69.61 4.07 -32.05
CA SER A 28 -68.45 3.21 -32.26
C SER A 28 -67.22 4.03 -31.88
N GLN A 29 -66.54 3.66 -30.79
CA GLN A 29 -65.26 4.26 -30.48
C GLN A 29 -64.36 3.92 -31.68
N PRO A 30 -63.82 4.92 -32.41
CA PRO A 30 -62.82 4.60 -33.40
C PRO A 30 -61.68 3.96 -32.62
N SER A 31 -61.37 2.70 -32.91
CA SER A 31 -60.14 2.07 -32.49
C SER A 31 -59.02 2.79 -33.23
N VAL A 32 -58.65 3.96 -32.70
CA VAL A 32 -57.46 4.68 -33.10
C VAL A 32 -56.32 3.79 -32.66
N GLY A 33 -55.95 2.86 -33.55
CA GLY A 33 -54.72 2.11 -33.46
C GLY A 33 -53.63 3.14 -33.36
N THR A 34 -53.16 3.39 -32.15
CA THR A 34 -52.11 4.35 -31.86
C THR A 34 -50.80 3.72 -32.31
N ILE A 35 -50.61 3.57 -33.63
CA ILE A 35 -49.29 3.51 -34.20
C ILE A 35 -48.79 4.96 -34.21
N ALA A 36 -48.56 5.49 -33.01
CA ALA A 36 -47.75 6.68 -32.86
C ALA A 36 -46.34 6.29 -33.30
N LYS A 37 -46.01 6.55 -34.57
CA LYS A 37 -44.65 6.53 -35.07
C LYS A 37 -43.90 7.60 -34.28
N ARG A 38 -43.25 7.20 -33.19
CA ARG A 38 -42.43 8.10 -32.37
C ARG A 38 -41.17 8.40 -33.18
N HIS A 39 -41.18 9.52 -33.91
CA HIS A 39 -40.00 10.02 -34.63
C HIS A 39 -38.92 10.59 -33.72
N ALA A 40 -39.12 10.59 -32.41
CA ALA A 40 -38.10 10.95 -31.44
C ALA A 40 -37.44 9.68 -30.88
N SER A 41 -36.46 9.13 -31.60
CA SER A 41 -35.34 8.52 -30.88
C SER A 41 -34.58 9.69 -30.26
N HIS A 42 -34.68 9.86 -28.95
CA HIS A 42 -33.80 10.80 -28.26
C HIS A 42 -32.38 10.25 -28.43
N GLN A 43 -31.70 10.71 -29.48
CA GLN A 43 -30.25 10.69 -29.59
C GLN A 43 -29.76 11.19 -28.23
N ALA A 44 -29.12 10.30 -27.47
CA ALA A 44 -28.71 10.45 -26.09
C ALA A 44 -28.77 11.91 -25.62
N GLN A 45 -29.77 12.19 -24.77
CA GLN A 45 -29.86 13.37 -23.92
C GLN A 45 -28.46 13.95 -23.70
N GLY A 46 -28.20 15.14 -24.25
CA GLY A 46 -26.90 15.80 -24.18
C GLY A 46 -26.41 15.96 -22.74
N ARG A 47 -25.28 16.67 -22.55
CA ARG A 47 -24.54 16.89 -21.27
C ARG A 47 -25.35 16.91 -19.96
N ALA A 48 -26.63 17.28 -19.99
CA ALA A 48 -27.62 17.11 -18.92
C ALA A 48 -27.65 15.73 -18.23
N ASN A 49 -27.42 14.61 -18.93
CA ASN A 49 -27.35 13.27 -18.32
C ASN A 49 -25.91 12.70 -18.21
N GLY A 50 -24.89 13.53 -18.50
CA GLY A 50 -23.49 13.12 -18.39
C GLY A 50 -23.03 13.04 -16.94
N ALA A 51 -21.97 12.26 -16.67
CA ALA A 51 -21.30 12.29 -15.38
C ALA A 51 -20.82 13.72 -15.09
N ALA A 52 -21.17 14.24 -13.91
CA ALA A 52 -20.76 15.58 -13.50
C ALA A 52 -19.23 15.69 -13.46
N ASP A 53 -18.70 16.83 -13.91
CA ASP A 53 -17.27 17.12 -13.85
C ASP A 53 -16.81 17.13 -12.38
N GLY A 54 -15.97 16.15 -12.02
CA GLY A 54 -15.47 16.03 -10.65
C GLY A 54 -14.51 17.17 -10.27
N PRO A 55 -14.34 17.48 -8.97
CA PRO A 55 -13.45 18.54 -8.56
C PRO A 55 -12.01 18.25 -8.97
N GLY A 56 -11.30 19.29 -9.39
CA GLY A 56 -9.90 19.22 -9.81
C GLY A 56 -9.00 18.59 -8.72
N LYS A 57 -8.11 17.67 -9.13
CA LYS A 57 -7.30 16.88 -8.19
C LYS A 57 -6.00 17.57 -7.75
N ARG A 58 -5.78 18.83 -8.15
CA ARG A 58 -4.61 19.65 -7.78
C ARG A 58 -3.27 18.94 -8.04
N LEU A 59 -3.17 18.24 -9.18
CA LEU A 59 -1.94 17.59 -9.66
C LEU A 59 -0.90 18.64 -10.11
N GLY A 60 0.30 18.20 -10.47
CA GLY A 60 1.37 19.03 -10.99
C GLY A 60 2.51 19.29 -10.00
N ALA A 61 3.41 20.19 -10.40
CA ALA A 61 4.55 20.62 -9.60
C ALA A 61 4.09 21.34 -8.32
N LYS A 62 4.79 21.04 -7.23
CA LYS A 62 4.66 21.69 -5.93
C LYS A 62 5.93 22.42 -5.54
N LYS A 63 7.07 21.99 -6.08
CA LYS A 63 8.37 22.64 -5.94
C LYS A 63 8.99 22.85 -7.32
N THR A 64 9.45 24.06 -7.56
CA THR A 64 10.07 24.47 -8.83
C THR A 64 11.57 24.18 -8.82
N GLY A 65 12.23 24.31 -9.97
CA GLY A 65 13.68 24.11 -10.06
C GLY A 65 14.43 25.19 -9.28
N GLY A 66 15.42 24.80 -8.49
CA GLY A 66 16.20 25.70 -7.62
C GLY A 66 15.55 26.01 -6.28
N GLU A 67 14.38 25.46 -5.98
CA GLU A 67 13.69 25.71 -4.71
C GLU A 67 14.23 24.79 -3.59
N TYR A 68 14.41 25.36 -2.40
CA TYR A 68 14.86 24.60 -1.23
C TYR A 68 13.76 23.69 -0.68
N VAL A 69 14.12 22.45 -0.35
CA VAL A 69 13.23 21.44 0.20
C VAL A 69 13.87 20.72 1.37
N VAL A 70 13.05 20.30 2.32
CA VAL A 70 13.42 19.38 3.40
C VAL A 70 12.90 17.98 3.08
N THR A 71 13.47 16.97 3.75
CA THR A 71 13.03 15.57 3.60
C THR A 71 11.53 15.43 3.86
N GLY A 72 10.83 14.68 2.99
CA GLY A 72 9.39 14.44 3.07
C GLY A 72 8.54 15.39 2.23
N ASN A 73 9.07 16.56 1.85
CA ASN A 73 8.34 17.52 1.02
C ASN A 73 7.88 16.91 -0.30
N ILE A 74 6.65 17.23 -0.71
CA ILE A 74 6.11 16.85 -2.02
C ILE A 74 6.72 17.77 -3.08
N ILE A 75 7.29 17.19 -4.12
CA ILE A 75 7.87 17.94 -5.25
C ILE A 75 6.92 17.95 -6.44
N TYR A 76 6.31 16.81 -6.76
CA TYR A 76 5.41 16.68 -7.91
C TYR A 76 4.32 15.63 -7.66
N ARG A 77 3.05 16.01 -7.84
CA ARG A 77 1.90 15.08 -7.78
C ARG A 77 1.45 14.73 -9.20
N GLN A 78 1.31 13.45 -9.51
CA GLN A 78 1.04 13.02 -10.88
C GLN A 78 0.09 11.81 -10.95
N ARG A 79 -0.39 11.52 -12.15
CA ARG A 79 -1.03 10.25 -12.50
C ARG A 79 -0.11 9.51 -13.44
N GLY A 80 0.26 8.29 -13.06
CA GLY A 80 1.38 7.59 -13.68
C GLY A 80 2.71 8.31 -13.42
N THR A 81 3.74 7.94 -14.18
CA THR A 81 5.12 8.42 -14.03
C THR A 81 5.52 9.33 -15.19
N LEU A 82 5.05 10.58 -15.16
CA LEU A 82 5.51 11.63 -16.10
C LEU A 82 6.95 12.02 -15.81
N TRP A 83 7.24 12.20 -14.53
CA TRP A 83 8.57 12.37 -13.97
C TRP A 83 8.95 11.14 -13.15
N PHE A 84 10.22 10.78 -13.18
CA PHE A 84 10.79 9.69 -12.40
C PHE A 84 11.63 10.22 -11.23
N PRO A 85 11.73 9.47 -10.13
CA PRO A 85 12.62 9.83 -9.03
C PRO A 85 14.09 9.70 -9.47
N GLY A 86 14.81 10.82 -9.41
CA GLY A 86 16.24 10.95 -9.62
C GLY A 86 17.01 10.86 -8.30
N ASP A 87 18.14 11.56 -8.23
CA ASP A 87 18.98 11.55 -7.04
C ASP A 87 18.30 12.18 -5.82
N ASN A 88 18.45 11.56 -4.66
CA ASN A 88 17.91 12.04 -3.37
C ASN A 88 16.39 12.27 -3.37
N CYS A 89 15.65 11.62 -4.27
CA CYS A 89 14.20 11.62 -4.32
C CYS A 89 13.65 10.19 -4.20
N PHE A 90 12.42 10.07 -3.72
CA PHE A 90 11.69 8.80 -3.71
C PHE A 90 10.27 9.00 -4.21
N MET A 91 9.61 7.90 -4.56
CA MET A 91 8.29 7.91 -5.17
C MET A 91 7.30 7.16 -4.26
N GLY A 92 6.16 7.79 -3.98
CA GLY A 92 5.07 7.22 -3.20
C GLY A 92 4.22 6.23 -4.00
N ARG A 93 3.24 5.62 -3.33
CA ARG A 93 2.29 4.65 -3.92
C ARG A 93 1.51 5.23 -5.11
N ASP A 94 1.15 6.51 -5.04
CA ASP A 94 0.40 7.20 -6.08
C ASP A 94 1.30 7.88 -7.12
N HIS A 95 2.59 7.50 -7.17
CA HIS A 95 3.63 8.08 -8.02
C HIS A 95 3.97 9.55 -7.69
N THR A 96 3.52 10.08 -6.56
CA THR A 96 3.97 11.38 -6.06
C THR A 96 5.46 11.32 -5.75
N ILE A 97 6.22 12.32 -6.20
CA ILE A 97 7.65 12.42 -5.93
C ILE A 97 7.88 13.27 -4.68
N HIS A 98 8.67 12.71 -3.76
CA HIS A 98 9.03 13.32 -2.49
C HIS A 98 10.54 13.56 -2.38
N ALA A 99 10.90 14.54 -1.57
CA ALA A 99 12.27 14.83 -1.20
C ALA A 99 12.83 13.78 -0.23
N GLY A 100 13.93 13.12 -0.59
CA GLY A 100 14.63 12.15 0.26
C GLY A 100 15.74 12.75 1.11
N ALA A 101 16.22 13.94 0.79
CA ALA A 101 17.22 14.67 1.56
C ALA A 101 16.97 16.20 1.47
N PRO A 102 17.49 17.00 2.41
CA PRO A 102 17.41 18.46 2.33
C PRO A 102 18.37 19.01 1.27
N GLY A 103 17.89 19.93 0.44
CA GLY A 103 18.64 20.52 -0.66
C GLY A 103 17.76 21.30 -1.64
N TYR A 104 18.20 21.43 -2.89
CA TYR A 104 17.52 22.17 -3.95
C TYR A 104 17.01 21.25 -5.04
N VAL A 105 15.80 21.49 -5.53
CA VAL A 105 15.16 20.64 -6.57
C VAL A 105 15.76 20.93 -7.95
N THR A 106 16.10 19.88 -8.70
CA THR A 106 16.59 19.98 -10.07
C THR A 106 15.83 19.02 -10.98
N TYR A 107 15.34 19.54 -12.11
CA TYR A 107 14.68 18.77 -13.17
C TYR A 107 15.71 18.48 -14.27
N TYR A 108 15.90 17.22 -14.64
CA TYR A 108 16.93 16.83 -15.62
C TYR A 108 16.52 15.63 -16.46
N ARG A 109 17.30 15.37 -17.51
CA ARG A 109 17.24 14.13 -18.30
C ARG A 109 18.58 13.42 -18.15
N ASP A 110 18.52 12.11 -18.01
CA ASP A 110 19.71 11.28 -17.87
C ASP A 110 19.67 10.18 -18.94
N PRO A 111 20.33 10.40 -20.10
CA PRO A 111 20.34 9.43 -21.17
C PRO A 111 21.14 8.17 -20.82
N ALA A 112 22.15 8.29 -19.93
CA ALA A 112 22.97 7.16 -19.49
C ALA A 112 22.13 6.19 -18.64
N ARG A 113 21.24 6.71 -17.80
CA ARG A 113 20.32 5.88 -17.01
C ARG A 113 19.12 5.41 -17.82
N HIS A 114 18.44 6.29 -18.54
CA HIS A 114 17.35 5.92 -19.43
C HIS A 114 17.05 6.99 -20.50
N PRO A 115 17.14 6.66 -21.82
CA PRO A 115 17.17 7.66 -22.90
C PRO A 115 15.91 8.53 -23.01
N LYS A 116 14.72 7.97 -22.72
CA LYS A 116 13.43 8.67 -22.91
C LYS A 116 12.83 9.28 -21.65
N ARG A 117 13.39 9.02 -20.45
CA ARG A 117 12.76 9.40 -19.18
C ARG A 117 13.26 10.75 -18.70
N LYS A 118 12.40 11.44 -17.96
CA LYS A 118 12.73 12.69 -17.28
C LYS A 118 12.76 12.45 -15.78
N PHE A 119 13.70 13.08 -15.08
CA PHE A 119 13.95 12.85 -13.67
C PHE A 119 13.84 14.14 -12.87
N ILE A 120 13.47 13.97 -11.61
CA ILE A 120 13.51 15.01 -10.58
C ILE A 120 14.46 14.54 -9.51
N GLY A 121 15.50 15.32 -9.23
CA GLY A 121 16.44 15.04 -8.16
C GLY A 121 16.59 16.23 -7.23
N ILE A 122 17.34 16.02 -6.14
CA ILE A 122 17.74 17.06 -5.20
C ILE A 122 19.25 17.10 -5.12
N VAL A 123 19.79 18.30 -5.31
CA VAL A 123 21.21 18.62 -5.09
C VAL A 123 21.40 19.26 -3.73
N PHE A 124 22.58 19.10 -3.13
CA PHE A 124 22.81 19.64 -1.78
C PHE A 124 23.12 21.13 -1.77
N GLU A 125 23.77 21.61 -2.83
CA GLU A 125 24.12 23.01 -3.05
C GLU A 125 23.50 23.49 -4.36
N GLN A 126 23.12 24.76 -4.44
CA GLN A 126 22.32 25.29 -5.55
C GLN A 126 23.07 25.35 -6.89
N ASN A 127 24.40 25.46 -6.85
CA ASN A 127 25.28 25.49 -8.02
C ASN A 127 25.54 24.10 -8.63
N GLN A 128 25.16 23.02 -7.95
CA GLN A 128 25.37 21.66 -8.43
C GLN A 128 24.35 21.32 -9.53
N THR A 129 24.83 20.66 -10.58
CA THR A 129 24.00 20.26 -11.71
C THR A 129 23.86 18.73 -11.76
N LEU A 130 22.68 18.25 -12.14
CA LEU A 130 22.39 16.84 -12.43
C LEU A 130 22.19 16.67 -13.94
N PRO A 131 22.53 15.51 -14.53
CA PRO A 131 23.01 14.26 -13.91
C PRO A 131 24.51 14.27 -13.55
N GLN A 132 24.89 13.55 -12.50
CA GLN A 132 26.32 13.33 -12.16
C GLN A 132 26.95 12.33 -13.14
N SER A 133 28.25 12.48 -13.41
CA SER A 133 28.95 11.50 -14.25
C SER A 133 29.02 10.14 -13.53
N PRO A 134 28.93 9.00 -14.25
CA PRO A 134 29.00 7.67 -13.64
C PRO A 134 30.31 7.38 -12.89
N HIS A 135 31.39 8.11 -13.20
CA HIS A 135 32.72 7.93 -12.61
C HIS A 135 33.05 8.92 -11.50
N GLU A 136 32.19 9.93 -11.25
CA GLU A 136 32.38 10.86 -10.14
C GLU A 136 31.98 10.21 -8.81
N ILE A 137 32.69 10.56 -7.74
CA ILE A 137 32.34 10.13 -6.39
C ILE A 137 30.96 10.68 -6.02
N ARG A 138 30.05 9.80 -5.62
CA ARG A 138 28.69 10.19 -5.23
C ARG A 138 28.72 11.08 -3.99
N ARG A 139 28.23 12.30 -4.13
CA ARG A 139 28.08 13.25 -3.02
C ARG A 139 27.02 12.75 -2.04
N ARG A 140 27.30 12.82 -0.73
CA ARG A 140 26.39 12.43 0.37
C ARG A 140 26.58 13.39 1.55
N ARG A 141 25.52 13.63 2.32
CA ARG A 141 25.60 14.38 3.60
C ARG A 141 25.59 13.39 4.76
N LEU A 142 26.39 13.67 5.79
CA LEU A 142 26.43 12.85 7.00
C LEU A 142 25.08 12.90 7.75
N GLY A 143 24.45 14.07 7.82
CA GLY A 143 23.15 14.24 8.46
C GLY A 143 23.15 14.05 9.98
N MET A 144 24.31 14.18 10.62
CA MET A 144 24.48 14.02 12.07
C MET A 144 25.11 15.26 12.68
N LEU A 145 24.79 15.55 13.94
CA LEU A 145 25.39 16.61 14.74
C LEU A 145 26.28 15.98 15.81
N ALA A 146 27.50 16.49 15.98
CA ALA A 146 28.35 16.08 17.08
C ALA A 146 27.75 16.58 18.40
N TYR A 147 27.40 15.65 19.29
CA TYR A 147 26.96 15.97 20.64
C TYR A 147 27.97 15.40 21.63
N GLN A 148 28.42 16.23 22.57
CA GLN A 148 29.28 15.78 23.65
C GLN A 148 28.46 14.87 24.56
N VAL A 149 28.80 13.58 24.58
CA VAL A 149 28.17 12.63 25.51
C VAL A 149 28.54 13.09 26.93
N PRO A 150 27.55 13.41 27.80
CA PRO A 150 27.87 13.75 29.16
C PRO A 150 28.61 12.57 29.77
N LYS A 151 29.81 12.83 30.30
CA LYS A 151 30.50 11.84 31.13
C LYS A 151 29.57 11.59 32.30
N THR A 152 28.89 10.45 32.32
CA THR A 152 28.25 9.99 33.54
C THR A 152 29.36 9.95 34.57
N GLN A 153 29.35 10.88 35.52
CA GLN A 153 30.19 10.74 36.70
C GLN A 153 29.77 9.38 37.23
N SER A 154 30.64 8.39 37.06
CA SER A 154 30.58 7.20 37.88
C SER A 154 30.63 7.76 39.27
N GLN A 155 29.46 7.86 39.91
CA GLN A 155 29.39 7.86 41.35
C GLN A 155 30.10 6.56 41.70
N ILE A 156 31.42 6.67 41.91
CA ILE A 156 32.12 5.78 42.82
C ILE A 156 31.18 5.82 44.01
N ALA A 157 30.51 4.69 44.23
CA ALA A 157 29.66 4.52 45.38
C ALA A 157 30.57 4.74 46.59
N ALA A 158 30.65 5.99 47.04
CA ALA A 158 30.99 6.34 48.41
C ALA A 158 29.78 5.91 49.24
N ALA A 159 29.59 4.60 49.32
CA ALA A 159 28.67 3.91 50.20
C ALA A 159 29.44 2.67 50.66
N ASP A 160 30.55 2.96 51.35
CA ASP A 160 31.08 2.22 52.49
C ASP A 160 32.37 2.93 52.92
N LEU A 161 32.21 4.13 53.48
CA LEU A 161 33.24 4.74 54.31
C LEU A 161 32.75 4.66 55.76
N THR A 162 32.83 3.46 56.34
CA THR A 162 32.96 3.35 57.79
C THR A 162 34.32 3.95 58.15
N THR A 163 34.29 5.06 58.89
CA THR A 163 35.46 5.67 59.51
C THR A 163 36.08 4.71 60.51
N ASP A 164 36.91 3.79 60.03
CA ASP A 164 37.90 3.08 60.85
C ASP A 164 39.24 3.18 60.11
N GLY A 165 40.13 3.97 60.70
CA GLY A 165 41.40 4.34 60.10
C GLY A 165 42.28 3.15 59.78
N SER A 166 42.66 3.01 58.52
CA SER A 166 44.00 2.61 58.11
C SER A 166 44.19 2.97 56.64
N GLY A 167 45.27 3.68 56.35
CA GLY A 167 45.55 4.24 55.03
C GLY A 167 45.63 3.15 53.96
N THR A 168 45.08 3.43 52.78
CA THR A 168 45.33 2.63 51.59
C THR A 168 45.78 3.56 50.47
N GLU A 169 47.00 3.35 50.00
CA GLU A 169 47.66 4.13 48.95
C GLU A 169 46.97 3.90 47.60
N VAL A 170 46.61 4.99 46.92
CA VAL A 170 46.06 4.94 45.56
C VAL A 170 47.22 4.81 44.58
N ARG A 171 47.48 3.59 44.12
CA ARG A 171 48.44 3.33 43.04
C ARG A 171 47.76 3.53 41.69
N GLU A 172 48.06 4.64 41.02
CA GLU A 172 47.63 4.90 39.65
C GLU A 172 48.50 4.12 38.67
N GLU A 173 47.99 2.99 38.17
CA GLU A 173 48.63 2.30 37.04
C GLU A 173 48.24 2.99 35.71
N PRO A 174 49.20 3.29 34.82
CA PRO A 174 48.92 3.97 33.56
C PRO A 174 48.11 3.06 32.63
N ASN A 175 47.20 3.70 31.90
CA ASN A 175 46.23 3.08 31.03
C ASN A 175 46.89 2.50 29.76
N GLU A 176 47.59 1.37 29.89
CA GLU A 176 48.10 0.62 28.75
C GLU A 176 47.00 -0.24 28.13
N PHE A 177 46.71 0.08 26.87
CA PHE A 177 46.15 -0.79 25.82
C PHE A 177 45.28 -1.97 26.32
N ARG A 178 44.03 -1.69 26.72
CA ARG A 178 43.01 -2.74 26.78
C ARG A 178 42.64 -3.18 25.37
N GLY A 179 43.39 -4.16 24.85
CA GLY A 179 42.93 -5.01 23.77
C GLY A 179 41.53 -5.51 24.10
N VAL A 180 40.57 -5.27 23.21
CA VAL A 180 39.20 -5.73 23.36
C VAL A 180 39.20 -7.26 23.31
N LYS A 181 39.30 -7.90 24.48
CA LYS A 181 38.93 -9.30 24.63
C LYS A 181 37.42 -9.37 24.44
N ILE A 182 36.99 -9.89 23.29
CA ILE A 182 35.60 -10.31 23.08
C ILE A 182 35.37 -11.52 23.99
N ILE A 183 34.94 -11.26 25.21
CA ILE A 183 34.42 -12.29 26.10
C ILE A 183 33.05 -12.65 25.54
N LYS A 184 32.96 -13.85 24.96
CA LYS A 184 31.69 -14.44 24.56
C LYS A 184 30.91 -14.73 25.84
N GLY A 185 30.03 -13.80 26.23
CA GLY A 185 29.26 -13.91 27.46
C GLY A 185 28.53 -15.26 27.52
N GLU A 186 28.62 -15.92 28.67
CA GLU A 186 27.83 -17.11 28.96
C GLU A 186 26.35 -16.79 28.78
N LYS A 187 25.61 -17.73 28.19
CA LYS A 187 24.16 -17.61 28.02
C LYS A 187 23.55 -17.46 29.41
N LYS A 188 23.13 -16.25 29.78
CA LYS A 188 22.34 -16.03 30.99
C LYS A 188 21.17 -17.00 31.00
N ASP A 189 21.06 -17.76 32.08
CA ASP A 189 19.94 -18.66 32.34
C ASP A 189 18.62 -17.91 32.16
N LYS A 190 17.66 -18.57 31.51
CA LYS A 190 16.32 -18.02 31.26
C LYS A 190 15.67 -17.72 32.61
N GLN A 191 15.68 -16.46 33.02
CA GLN A 191 14.90 -16.03 34.17
C GLN A 191 13.41 -16.23 33.83
N GLU A 192 12.76 -17.14 34.54
CA GLU A 192 11.32 -17.33 34.49
C GLU A 192 10.63 -16.10 35.08
N ILE A 193 10.11 -15.23 34.22
CA ILE A 193 9.32 -14.07 34.64
C ILE A 193 7.94 -14.56 35.07
N LYS A 194 7.70 -14.70 36.38
CA LYS A 194 6.36 -14.95 36.95
C LYS A 194 5.51 -13.68 36.83
N LEU A 195 4.61 -13.65 35.85
CA LEU A 195 3.65 -12.56 35.63
C LEU A 195 2.46 -12.68 36.59
N HIS A 196 2.11 -11.60 37.29
CA HIS A 196 0.96 -11.52 38.20
C HIS A 196 -0.25 -10.82 37.54
N LEU A 197 -1.46 -11.29 37.88
CA LEU A 197 -2.74 -10.81 37.34
C LEU A 197 -3.14 -9.47 37.97
N ARG A 198 -3.63 -8.51 37.18
CA ARG A 198 -4.31 -7.31 37.69
C ARG A 198 -5.83 -7.55 37.81
N PRO A 199 -6.53 -6.87 38.73
CA PRO A 199 -7.99 -6.97 38.85
C PRO A 199 -8.64 -6.41 37.59
N GLY A 200 -9.41 -7.24 36.86
CA GLY A 200 -10.03 -6.87 35.57
C GLY A 200 -9.91 -7.92 34.46
N GLY A 201 -9.20 -9.04 34.69
CA GLY A 201 -9.36 -10.28 33.90
C GLY A 201 -8.86 -10.29 32.44
N MET A 202 -8.24 -9.22 31.92
CA MET A 202 -7.69 -9.24 30.55
C MET A 202 -6.22 -9.73 30.54
N TYR A 203 -6.01 -10.94 29.99
CA TYR A 203 -4.70 -11.58 29.87
C TYR A 203 -3.79 -10.89 28.82
N ARG A 204 -2.53 -10.61 29.21
CA ARG A 204 -1.39 -10.41 28.27
C ARG A 204 -0.93 -11.71 27.61
N GLN A 205 -1.38 -12.86 28.11
CA GLN A 205 -1.00 -14.18 27.63
C GLN A 205 -1.47 -14.42 26.19
N ALA A 206 -2.66 -13.94 25.82
CA ALA A 206 -3.14 -13.97 24.44
C ALA A 206 -2.24 -13.16 23.49
N ASN A 207 -1.75 -11.98 23.90
CA ASN A 207 -0.82 -11.19 23.08
C ASN A 207 0.57 -11.83 22.99
N TRP A 208 1.03 -12.49 24.06
CA TRP A 208 2.29 -13.24 24.07
C TRP A 208 2.20 -14.50 23.20
N GLU A 209 1.07 -15.20 23.23
CA GLU A 209 0.76 -16.36 22.40
C GLU A 209 0.58 -15.97 20.93
N ILE A 210 -0.09 -14.85 20.63
CA ILE A 210 -0.19 -14.30 19.27
C ILE A 210 1.20 -13.99 18.71
N GLY A 211 2.12 -13.46 19.53
CA GLY A 211 3.51 -13.18 19.14
C GLY A 211 4.32 -14.44 18.79
N ARG A 212 4.05 -15.57 19.47
CA ARG A 212 4.72 -16.86 19.22
C ARG A 212 3.95 -17.84 18.34
N ALA A 213 2.70 -17.55 17.99
CA ALA A 213 1.91 -18.40 17.09
C ALA A 213 2.59 -18.61 15.74
N ALA A 214 3.41 -17.66 15.29
CA ALA A 214 4.26 -17.81 14.11
C ALA A 214 5.29 -18.95 14.28
N GLU A 215 5.93 -19.07 15.46
CA GLU A 215 6.95 -20.08 15.78
C GLU A 215 6.35 -21.48 16.03
N THR A 216 5.16 -21.56 16.64
CA THR A 216 4.48 -22.83 16.94
C THR A 216 3.64 -23.37 15.77
N SER A 217 3.45 -22.58 14.71
CA SER A 217 2.69 -23.02 13.54
C SER A 217 3.37 -24.23 12.87
N ARG A 218 2.57 -25.23 12.43
CA ARG A 218 3.07 -26.36 11.61
C ARG A 218 3.92 -25.91 10.42
N ARG A 219 3.65 -24.71 9.89
CA ARG A 219 4.41 -24.08 8.82
C ARG A 219 5.83 -23.69 9.25
N ALA A 220 6.03 -23.19 10.47
CA ALA A 220 7.35 -22.88 11.02
C ALA A 220 8.15 -24.15 11.33
N GLN A 221 7.52 -25.21 11.87
CA GLN A 221 8.17 -26.52 12.05
C GLN A 221 8.60 -27.15 10.72
N ALA A 222 7.93 -26.83 9.61
CA ALA A 222 8.30 -27.30 8.27
C ALA A 222 9.42 -26.47 7.59
N VAL A 223 9.89 -25.37 8.19
CA VAL A 223 11.01 -24.59 7.65
C VAL A 223 12.31 -25.30 8.01
N THR A 224 13.00 -25.82 6.99
CA THR A 224 14.34 -26.41 7.19
C THR A 224 15.30 -25.37 7.76
N PRO A 225 16.00 -25.66 8.88
CA PRO A 225 16.91 -24.71 9.50
C PRO A 225 18.03 -24.31 8.53
N PHE A 226 18.37 -23.01 8.51
CA PHE A 226 19.44 -22.48 7.68
C PHE A 226 20.78 -23.08 8.13
N LYS A 227 21.51 -23.71 7.20
CA LYS A 227 22.85 -24.25 7.44
C LYS A 227 23.91 -23.23 6.99
N PRO A 228 24.67 -22.62 7.91
CA PRO A 228 25.75 -21.71 7.55
C PRO A 228 26.85 -22.48 6.79
N GLY A 229 27.35 -21.92 5.68
CA GLY A 229 28.47 -22.48 4.90
C GLY A 229 28.11 -23.19 3.59
N ASP A 230 26.84 -23.56 3.36
CA ASP A 230 26.42 -24.23 2.11
C ASP A 230 26.06 -23.19 1.02
N ARG A 231 27.08 -22.47 0.52
CA ARG A 231 26.90 -21.42 -0.50
C ARG A 231 26.28 -21.95 -1.80
N PHE A 232 26.47 -23.24 -2.11
CA PHE A 232 26.03 -23.86 -3.36
C PHE A 232 24.69 -24.62 -3.27
N ALA A 233 24.05 -24.70 -2.09
CA ALA A 233 22.73 -25.32 -1.94
C ALA A 233 21.67 -24.72 -2.89
N ALA A 234 21.66 -23.39 -3.02
CA ALA A 234 20.73 -22.69 -3.90
C ALA A 234 20.98 -23.03 -5.39
N TRP A 235 22.25 -23.20 -5.78
CA TRP A 235 22.64 -23.54 -7.15
C TRP A 235 22.23 -24.98 -7.50
N ARG A 236 22.49 -25.95 -6.59
CA ARG A 236 22.05 -27.35 -6.74
C ARG A 236 20.54 -27.47 -6.85
N LYS A 237 19.78 -26.79 -5.99
CA LYS A 237 18.30 -26.74 -6.06
C LYS A 237 17.80 -26.14 -7.38
N THR A 238 18.47 -25.11 -7.87
CA THR A 238 18.11 -24.47 -9.15
C THR A 238 18.36 -25.40 -10.34
N ARG A 239 19.48 -26.14 -10.32
CA ARG A 239 19.83 -27.12 -11.36
C ARG A 239 18.85 -28.28 -11.39
N ALA A 240 18.56 -28.90 -10.24
CA ALA A 240 17.58 -29.97 -10.13
C ALA A 240 16.17 -29.53 -10.59
N ARG A 241 15.77 -28.29 -10.31
CA ARG A 241 14.51 -27.73 -10.82
C ARG A 241 14.50 -27.58 -12.35
N LYS A 242 15.63 -27.20 -12.95
CA LYS A 242 15.76 -27.11 -14.41
C LYS A 242 15.70 -28.49 -15.07
N GLU A 243 16.39 -29.49 -14.51
CA GLU A 243 16.34 -30.89 -14.97
C GLU A 243 14.92 -31.46 -14.89
N ARG A 244 14.24 -31.36 -13.74
CA ARG A 244 12.85 -31.81 -13.60
C ARG A 244 11.89 -31.10 -14.56
N ALA A 245 12.11 -29.83 -14.85
CA ALA A 245 11.31 -29.10 -15.84
C ALA A 245 11.61 -29.54 -17.28
N ALA A 246 12.84 -29.95 -17.58
CA ALA A 246 13.23 -30.52 -18.86
C ALA A 246 12.63 -31.93 -19.04
N GLU A 247 12.70 -32.78 -18.02
CA GLU A 247 12.05 -34.10 -17.99
C GLU A 247 10.54 -33.98 -18.18
N ARG A 248 9.88 -33.05 -17.49
CA ARG A 248 8.44 -32.82 -17.66
C ARG A 248 8.07 -32.30 -19.06
N ARG A 249 8.97 -31.58 -19.72
CA ARG A 249 8.80 -31.16 -21.13
C ARG A 249 9.02 -32.34 -22.09
N ALA A 250 9.98 -33.20 -21.80
CA ALA A 250 10.25 -34.42 -22.56
C ALA A 250 9.09 -35.43 -22.46
N MET A 251 8.48 -35.55 -21.28
CA MET A 251 7.33 -36.41 -21.00
C MET A 251 5.98 -35.87 -21.53
N GLY A 252 5.93 -34.62 -22.02
CA GLY A 252 4.66 -33.89 -22.21
C GLY A 252 4.53 -33.17 -23.54
N ARG A 253 4.32 -33.92 -24.64
CA ARG A 253 3.74 -33.41 -25.89
C ARG A 253 2.83 -34.47 -26.56
N GLY A 254 1.70 -34.78 -25.93
CA GLY A 254 0.51 -35.22 -26.66
C GLY A 254 -0.16 -34.00 -27.27
N GLY A 255 -0.15 -33.91 -28.59
CA GLY A 255 -0.47 -32.70 -29.35
C GLY A 255 -1.89 -32.15 -29.17
N LYS A 256 -2.01 -30.82 -29.09
CA LYS A 256 -3.20 -30.09 -29.54
C LYS A 256 -2.82 -29.29 -30.78
N SER A 257 -3.13 -29.83 -31.96
CA SER A 257 -3.07 -29.10 -33.23
C SER A 257 -4.13 -27.99 -33.22
N ARG A 258 -3.70 -26.73 -33.26
CA ARG A 258 -4.60 -25.60 -33.52
C ARG A 258 -4.94 -25.58 -35.00
N ASN A 259 -6.12 -26.06 -35.35
CA ASN A 259 -6.67 -25.92 -36.68
C ASN A 259 -7.00 -24.44 -36.94
N LYS A 260 -6.33 -23.83 -37.93
CA LYS A 260 -6.53 -22.42 -38.31
C LYS A 260 -7.25 -22.45 -39.66
N LYS A 261 -8.57 -22.23 -39.64
CA LYS A 261 -9.38 -22.08 -40.86
C LYS A 261 -8.89 -20.86 -41.66
N LYS A 262 -8.62 -21.09 -42.94
CA LYS A 262 -8.60 -20.05 -43.98
C LYS A 262 -10.03 -19.63 -44.29
#